data_AF-A0A101W982-F1
#
_entry.id   AF-A0A101W982-F1
#
_cell.length_a   1.000
_cell.length_b   1.000
_cell.length_c   1.000
_cell.angle_alpha   90.00
_cell.angle_beta   90.00
_cell.angle_gamma   90.00
#
_symmetry.space_group_name_H-M   'P 1'
#
loop_
_entity.id
_entity.type
_entity.pdbx_description
1 polymer ?
#
loop_
_entity_poly.entity_id
_entity_poly.type
_entity_poly.pdbx_seq_one_letter_code
_entity_poly.pdbx_strand_id
1 'polypeptide(L)'
;MKTARKKNLYQLAAWTWSWVATMAIATFGPKYIWDDHTVLTALAVSVNFANGILMIIANRNLFNKFDELERKIHLESLALTLGLTVVVGLSYSLLDTTNLIAYTAEISNLVLFIGVTYLICVTINTRRYV
;
A
#
# COMPACT_ATOMS: atom_id res chain seq x y z
N MET A 1 5.16 23.71 14.07
CA MET A 1 4.45 22.43 13.80
C MET A 1 4.11 22.19 12.32
N LYS A 2 3.44 23.12 11.60
CA LYS A 2 3.01 22.89 10.20
C LYS A 2 4.15 22.59 9.20
N THR A 3 5.32 23.21 9.34
CA THR A 3 6.46 23.05 8.41
C THR A 3 7.13 21.67 8.52
N ALA A 4 7.25 21.15 9.75
CA ALA A 4 7.81 19.81 9.99
C ALA A 4 6.89 18.70 9.45
N ARG A 5 5.55 18.88 9.56
CA ARG A 5 4.56 17.96 8.97
C ARG A 5 4.66 17.92 7.44
N LYS A 6 4.73 19.08 6.79
CA LYS A 6 4.92 19.17 5.33
C LYS A 6 6.18 18.43 4.88
N LYS A 7 7.30 18.62 5.59
CA LYS A 7 8.56 17.91 5.30
C LYS A 7 8.38 16.39 5.33
N ASN A 8 7.74 15.84 6.37
CA ASN A 8 7.52 14.39 6.48
C ASN A 8 6.55 13.87 5.41
N LEU A 9 5.56 14.67 5.01
CA LEU A 9 4.65 14.33 3.92
C LEU A 9 5.41 14.23 2.58
N TYR A 10 6.28 15.20 2.28
CA TYR A 10 7.14 15.15 1.09
C TYR A 10 8.11 13.98 1.14
N GLN A 11 8.68 13.69 2.31
CA GLN A 11 9.56 12.54 2.51
C GLN A 11 8.81 11.22 2.26
N LEU A 12 7.59 11.07 2.79
CA LEU A 12 6.75 9.91 2.50
C LEU A 12 6.46 9.83 0.99
N ALA A 13 6.04 10.94 0.37
CA ALA A 13 5.76 10.96 -1.06
C ALA A 13 6.98 10.53 -1.90
N ALA A 14 8.18 11.01 -1.56
CA ALA A 14 9.42 10.61 -2.23
C ALA A 14 9.71 9.11 -2.07
N TRP A 15 9.55 8.55 -0.86
CA TRP A 15 9.73 7.12 -0.63
C TRP A 15 8.67 6.27 -1.33
N THR A 16 7.42 6.71 -1.36
CA THR A 16 6.34 6.04 -2.10
C THR A 16 6.65 6.02 -3.60
N TRP A 17 7.03 7.15 -4.20
CA TRP A 17 7.38 7.20 -5.62
C TRP A 17 8.65 6.40 -5.95
N SER A 18 9.66 6.44 -5.07
CA SER A 18 10.86 5.59 -5.21
C SER A 18 10.48 4.10 -5.19
N TRP A 19 9.64 3.69 -4.24
CA TRP A 19 9.17 2.32 -4.15
C TRP A 19 8.36 1.89 -5.38
N VAL A 20 7.44 2.73 -5.86
CA VAL A 20 6.67 2.47 -7.11
C VAL A 20 7.60 2.37 -8.32
N ALA A 21 8.61 3.24 -8.43
CA ALA A 21 9.59 3.17 -9.51
C ALA A 21 10.39 1.86 -9.48
N THR A 22 10.86 1.45 -8.30
CA THR A 22 11.58 0.16 -8.15
C THR A 22 10.68 -1.04 -8.41
N MET A 23 9.38 -0.95 -8.10
CA MET A 23 8.38 -1.99 -8.44
C MET A 23 8.23 -2.10 -9.96
N ALA A 24 8.08 -0.98 -10.65
CA ALA A 24 8.02 -0.95 -12.11
C ALA A 24 9.29 -1.55 -12.74
N ILE A 25 10.47 -1.20 -12.22
CA ILE A 25 11.75 -1.76 -12.67
C ILE A 25 11.82 -3.28 -12.41
N ALA A 26 11.40 -3.76 -11.24
CA ALA A 26 11.41 -5.19 -10.92
C ALA A 26 10.43 -6.00 -11.81
N THR A 27 9.29 -5.42 -12.17
CA THR A 27 8.27 -6.07 -13.00
C THR A 27 8.61 -6.02 -14.50
N PHE A 28 9.09 -4.88 -14.99
CA PHE A 28 9.30 -4.65 -16.42
C PHE A 28 10.76 -4.81 -16.87
N GLY A 29 11.72 -4.64 -15.96
CA GLY A 29 13.15 -4.77 -16.25
C GLY A 29 13.58 -6.12 -16.81
N PRO A 30 13.08 -7.28 -16.30
CA PRO A 30 13.40 -8.58 -16.88
C PRO A 30 13.02 -8.68 -18.36
N LYS A 31 11.87 -8.11 -18.72
CA LYS A 31 11.34 -8.17 -20.09
C LYS A 31 11.97 -7.17 -21.05
N TYR A 32 12.41 -6.00 -20.57
CA TYR A 32 12.79 -4.88 -21.45
C TYR A 32 14.22 -4.36 -21.28
N ILE A 33 14.95 -4.76 -20.23
CA ILE A 33 16.27 -4.21 -19.90
C ILE A 33 17.36 -5.28 -19.83
N TRP A 34 17.06 -6.44 -19.24
CA TRP A 34 18.07 -7.46 -18.94
C TRP A 34 17.68 -8.89 -19.32
N ASP A 35 16.79 -9.07 -20.30
CA ASP A 35 16.47 -10.33 -20.98
C ASP A 35 16.33 -11.56 -20.05
N ASP A 36 15.45 -11.46 -19.06
CA ASP A 36 15.12 -12.50 -18.08
C ASP A 36 16.32 -13.01 -17.24
N HIS A 37 17.39 -12.20 -17.14
CA HIS A 37 18.56 -12.54 -16.31
C HIS A 37 18.20 -12.65 -14.82
N THR A 38 18.17 -13.88 -14.30
CA THR A 38 17.64 -14.21 -12.96
C THR A 38 18.31 -13.45 -11.82
N VAL A 39 19.64 -13.29 -11.86
CA VAL A 39 20.38 -12.59 -10.80
C VAL A 39 20.01 -11.11 -10.73
N LEU A 40 19.84 -10.44 -11.88
CA LEU A 40 19.48 -9.02 -11.93
C LEU A 40 18.04 -8.81 -11.46
N THR A 41 17.13 -9.72 -11.83
CA THR A 41 15.76 -9.74 -11.32
C THR A 41 15.72 -9.93 -9.80
N ALA A 42 16.49 -10.87 -9.26
CA ALA A 42 16.56 -11.09 -7.81
C ALA A 42 17.10 -9.86 -7.05
N LEU A 43 18.12 -9.19 -7.60
CA LEU A 43 18.63 -7.94 -7.07
C LEU A 43 17.58 -6.83 -7.13
N ALA A 44 16.88 -6.66 -8.25
CA ALA A 44 15.83 -5.65 -8.40
C ALA A 44 14.67 -5.87 -7.40
N VAL A 45 14.23 -7.11 -7.22
CA VAL A 45 13.21 -7.48 -6.21
C VAL A 45 13.71 -7.18 -4.80
N SER A 46 14.97 -7.50 -4.48
CA SER A 46 15.58 -7.21 -3.17
C SER A 46 15.64 -5.70 -2.89
N VAL A 47 16.01 -4.90 -3.89
CA VAL A 47 16.02 -3.43 -3.80
C VAL A 47 14.61 -2.87 -3.63
N ASN A 48 13.62 -3.43 -4.34
CA ASN A 48 12.22 -3.03 -4.18
C ASN A 48 11.73 -3.34 -2.75
N PHE A 49 12.03 -4.53 -2.23
CA PHE A 49 11.67 -4.92 -0.87
C PHE A 49 12.29 -3.98 0.17
N ALA A 50 13.59 -3.68 0.05
CA ALA A 50 14.27 -2.73 0.93
C ALA A 50 13.65 -1.32 0.86
N ASN A 51 13.34 -0.81 -0.34
CA ASN A 51 12.63 0.46 -0.51
C ASN A 51 11.24 0.43 0.15
N GLY A 52 10.54 -0.70 0.08
CA GLY A 52 9.24 -0.88 0.73
C GLY A 52 9.34 -0.70 2.25
N ILE A 53 10.36 -1.28 2.88
CA ILE A 53 10.63 -1.10 4.32
C ILE A 53 10.90 0.37 4.65
N LEU A 54 11.71 1.06 3.84
CA LEU A 54 12.02 2.48 4.04
C LEU A 54 10.76 3.36 3.92
N MET A 55 9.89 3.05 2.96
CA MET A 55 8.59 3.71 2.80
C MET A 55 7.69 3.48 4.03
N ILE A 56 7.64 2.25 4.57
CA ILE A 56 6.89 1.95 5.79
C ILE A 56 7.42 2.76 6.99
N ILE A 57 8.74 2.86 7.14
CA ILE A 57 9.37 3.67 8.20
C ILE A 57 9.00 5.15 8.03
N ALA A 58 9.04 5.67 6.80
CA ALA A 58 8.64 7.05 6.51
C ALA A 58 7.15 7.29 6.84
N ASN A 59 6.27 6.34 6.52
CA ASN A 59 4.84 6.42 6.83
C ASN A 59 4.61 6.41 8.35
N ARG A 60 5.28 5.52 9.08
CA ARG A 60 5.24 5.49 10.55
C ARG A 60 5.69 6.82 11.16
N ASN A 61 6.76 7.41 10.62
CA ASN A 61 7.26 8.70 11.08
C ASN A 61 6.25 9.83 10.83
N LEU A 62 5.52 9.82 9.71
CA LEU A 62 4.43 10.77 9.46
C LEU A 62 3.28 10.57 10.46
N PHE A 63 2.84 9.33 10.68
CA PHE A 63 1.78 8.98 11.62
C PHE A 63 2.07 9.45 13.06
N ASN A 64 3.33 9.33 13.50
CA ASN A 64 3.76 9.79 14.82
C ASN A 64 3.79 11.33 14.97
N LYS A 65 3.56 12.08 13.90
CA LYS A 65 3.52 13.55 13.88
C LYS A 65 2.12 14.11 13.67
N PHE A 66 1.12 13.26 13.50
CA PHE A 66 -0.29 13.66 13.54
C PHE A 66 -0.69 14.10 14.95
N ASP A 67 -1.66 15.00 15.01
CA ASP A 67 -2.34 15.28 16.27
C ASP A 67 -3.25 14.12 16.68
N GLU A 68 -3.84 14.19 17.87
CA GLU A 68 -4.67 13.11 18.41
C GLU A 68 -5.91 12.83 17.56
N LEU A 69 -6.51 13.86 16.96
CA LEU A 69 -7.71 13.73 16.14
C LEU A 69 -7.40 13.10 14.79
N GLU A 70 -6.39 13.63 14.08
CA GLU A 70 -5.88 13.08 12.82
C GLU A 70 -5.46 11.61 13.01
N ARG A 71 -4.73 11.30 14.09
CA ARG A 71 -4.31 9.93 14.39
C ARG A 71 -5.51 9.02 14.65
N LYS A 72 -6.52 9.49 15.39
CA LYS A 72 -7.74 8.72 15.67
C LYS A 72 -8.50 8.40 14.38
N ILE A 73 -8.71 9.39 13.51
CA ILE A 73 -9.36 9.21 12.21
C ILE A 73 -8.66 8.11 11.42
N HIS A 74 -7.34 8.21 11.26
CA HIS A 74 -6.58 7.24 10.48
C HIS A 74 -6.57 5.84 11.12
N LEU A 75 -6.46 5.73 12.45
CA LEU A 75 -6.49 4.43 13.14
C LEU A 75 -7.85 3.74 12.98
N GLU A 76 -8.96 4.46 13.16
CA GLU A 76 -10.30 3.93 12.94
C GLU A 76 -10.50 3.48 11.49
N SER A 77 -10.03 4.28 10.52
CA SER A 77 -10.12 3.93 9.11
C SER A 77 -9.24 2.72 8.74
N LEU A 78 -8.03 2.63 9.29
CA LEU A 78 -7.14 1.48 9.09
C LEU A 78 -7.71 0.20 9.69
N ALA A 79 -8.30 0.27 10.90
CA ALA A 79 -8.91 -0.88 11.55
C ALA A 79 -10.07 -1.46 10.73
N LEU A 80 -10.95 -0.60 10.22
CA LEU A 80 -12.04 -1.01 9.33
C LEU A 80 -11.52 -1.58 8.00
N THR A 81 -10.55 -0.91 7.39
CA THR A 81 -9.96 -1.36 6.12
C THR A 81 -9.32 -2.73 6.28
N LEU A 82 -8.55 -2.95 7.36
CA LEU A 82 -7.93 -4.24 7.67
C LEU A 82 -8.97 -5.34 7.82
N GLY A 83 -10.02 -5.11 8.63
CA GLY A 83 -11.08 -6.09 8.85
C GLY A 83 -11.80 -6.46 7.54
N LEU A 84 -12.18 -5.46 6.75
CA LEU A 84 -12.82 -5.67 5.44
C LEU A 84 -11.91 -6.43 4.48
N THR A 85 -10.62 -6.10 4.45
CA THR A 85 -9.64 -6.75 3.58
C THR A 85 -9.48 -8.23 3.92
N VAL A 86 -9.44 -8.58 5.21
CA VAL A 86 -9.33 -9.98 5.63
C VAL A 86 -10.60 -10.75 5.26
N VAL A 87 -11.78 -10.22 5.57
CA VAL A 87 -13.05 -10.89 5.28
C VAL A 87 -13.27 -11.06 3.78
N VAL A 88 -13.11 -9.98 3.00
CA VAL A 88 -13.32 -9.99 1.55
C VAL A 88 -12.20 -10.77 0.86
N GLY A 89 -10.95 -10.58 1.23
CA GLY A 89 -9.80 -11.26 0.61
C GLY A 89 -9.85 -12.78 0.79
N LEU A 90 -10.18 -13.26 1.99
CA LEU A 90 -10.34 -14.69 2.24
C LEU A 90 -11.56 -15.24 1.48
N SER A 91 -12.70 -14.54 1.53
CA SER A 91 -13.89 -14.95 0.78
C SER A 91 -13.63 -14.99 -0.72
N TYR A 92 -12.87 -14.03 -1.25
CA TYR A 92 -12.51 -13.94 -2.65
C TYR A 92 -11.59 -15.10 -3.08
N SER A 93 -10.63 -15.47 -2.24
CA SER A 93 -9.80 -16.67 -2.46
C SER A 93 -10.62 -17.96 -2.35
N LEU A 94 -11.61 -18.04 -1.45
CA LEU A 94 -12.52 -19.18 -1.37
C LEU A 94 -13.36 -19.32 -2.65
N LEU A 95 -13.90 -18.21 -3.18
CA LEU A 95 -14.66 -18.23 -4.43
C LEU A 95 -13.85 -18.81 -5.59
N ASP A 96 -12.57 -18.45 -5.69
CA ASP A 96 -11.65 -18.97 -6.72
C ASP A 96 -11.37 -20.46 -6.52
N THR A 97 -10.91 -20.84 -5.32
CA THR A 97 -10.55 -22.23 -4.99
C THR A 97 -11.73 -23.21 -5.05
N THR A 98 -12.97 -22.72 -4.88
CA THR A 98 -14.20 -23.51 -5.00
C THR A 98 -14.82 -23.50 -6.40
N ASN A 99 -14.19 -22.81 -7.37
CA ASN A 99 -14.68 -22.65 -8.75
C ASN A 99 -16.07 -21.99 -8.82
N LEU A 100 -16.42 -21.14 -7.84
CA LEU A 100 -17.67 -20.37 -7.86
C LEU A 100 -17.58 -19.13 -8.75
N ILE A 101 -16.37 -18.66 -9.04
CA ILE A 101 -16.09 -17.61 -10.02
C ILE A 101 -15.27 -18.18 -11.18
N ALA A 102 -15.48 -17.63 -12.38
CA ALA A 102 -14.81 -18.09 -13.61
C ALA A 102 -13.42 -17.46 -13.83
N TYR A 103 -12.96 -16.61 -12.91
CA TYR A 103 -11.72 -15.85 -13.01
C TYR A 103 -10.89 -16.01 -11.74
N THR A 104 -9.57 -15.90 -11.88
CA THR A 104 -8.62 -16.07 -10.79
C THR A 104 -8.68 -14.91 -9.79
N ALA A 105 -8.52 -15.23 -8.51
CA ALA A 105 -8.44 -14.25 -7.44
C ALA A 105 -7.05 -13.57 -7.42
N GLU A 106 -6.90 -12.52 -8.23
CA GLU A 106 -5.65 -11.77 -8.33
C GLU A 106 -5.43 -10.82 -7.15
N ILE A 107 -4.20 -10.77 -6.64
CA ILE A 107 -3.83 -9.89 -5.51
C ILE A 107 -3.97 -8.42 -5.88
N SER A 108 -3.84 -8.06 -7.15
CA SER A 108 -4.01 -6.69 -7.66
C SER A 108 -5.43 -6.16 -7.40
N ASN A 109 -6.46 -7.01 -7.53
CA ASN A 109 -7.85 -6.66 -7.24
C ASN A 109 -8.03 -6.36 -5.74
N LEU A 110 -7.38 -7.14 -4.88
CA LEU A 110 -7.42 -6.93 -3.43
C LEU A 110 -6.67 -5.65 -3.03
N VAL A 111 -5.52 -5.35 -3.65
CA VAL A 111 -4.78 -4.11 -3.41
C VAL A 111 -5.58 -2.87 -3.80
N LEU A 112 -6.30 -2.91 -4.94
CA LEU A 112 -7.21 -1.86 -5.36
C LEU A 112 -8.33 -1.67 -4.32
N PHE A 113 -8.95 -2.77 -3.87
CA PHE A 113 -10.00 -2.76 -2.85
C PHE A 113 -9.53 -2.11 -1.54
N ILE A 114 -8.33 -2.44 -1.06
CA ILE A 114 -7.73 -1.83 0.14
C ILE A 114 -7.63 -0.30 -0.02
N GLY A 115 -7.08 0.16 -1.15
CA GLY A 115 -6.88 1.58 -1.41
C GLY A 115 -8.19 2.37 -1.45
N VAL A 116 -9.19 1.87 -2.18
CA VAL A 116 -10.51 2.49 -2.29
C VAL A 116 -11.22 2.51 -0.94
N THR A 117 -11.23 1.38 -0.24
CA THR A 117 -11.87 1.24 1.08
C THR A 117 -11.26 2.20 2.09
N TYR A 118 -9.92 2.27 2.14
CA TYR A 118 -9.24 3.20 3.03
C TYR A 118 -9.60 4.66 2.75
N LEU A 119 -9.61 5.09 1.48
CA LEU A 119 -10.00 6.45 1.11
C LEU A 119 -11.44 6.78 1.53
N ILE A 120 -12.37 5.85 1.32
CA ILE A 120 -13.76 6.00 1.74
C ILE A 120 -13.85 6.12 3.27
N CYS A 121 -13.20 5.19 4.01
CA CYS A 121 -13.20 5.20 5.46
C CYS A 121 -12.61 6.49 6.05
N VAL A 122 -11.49 7.00 5.49
CA VAL A 122 -10.88 8.26 5.93
C VAL A 122 -11.82 9.43 5.64
N THR A 123 -12.44 9.47 4.46
CA THR A 123 -13.36 10.55 4.08
C THR A 123 -14.59 10.60 5.00
N ILE A 124 -15.19 9.44 5.28
CA ILE A 124 -16.35 9.32 6.18
C ILE A 124 -15.95 9.73 7.61
N ASN A 125 -14.84 9.19 8.13
CA ASN A 125 -14.41 9.52 9.49
C ASN A 125 -14.05 11.00 9.62
N THR A 126 -13.36 11.59 8.64
CA THR A 126 -13.04 13.02 8.66
C THR A 126 -14.30 13.88 8.73
N ARG A 127 -15.35 13.55 7.96
CA ARG A 127 -16.64 14.25 7.99
C ARG A 127 -17.44 14.06 9.28
N ARG A 128 -17.14 13.03 10.08
CA ARG A 128 -17.80 12.80 11.36
C ARG A 128 -17.25 13.71 12.46
N TYR A 129 -15.99 14.14 12.34
CA TYR A 129 -15.29 14.92 13.36
C TYR A 129 -15.14 16.41 13.01
N VAL A 130 -15.50 16.80 11.79
CA VAL A 130 -15.60 18.20 11.33
C VAL A 130 -17.05 18.63 11.36
#